data_AF-A0A388NPI4-F1
#
_entry.id   AF-A0A388NPI4-F1
#
_cell.length_a   1.000
_cell.length_b   1.000
_cell.length_c   1.000
_cell.angle_alpha   90.00
_cell.angle_beta   90.00
_cell.angle_gamma   90.00
#
_symmetry.space_group_name_H-M   'P 1'
#
loop_
_entity.id
_entity.type
_entity.pdbx_description
1 polymer ?
#
loop_
_entity_poly.entity_id
_entity_poly.type
_entity_poly.pdbx_seq_one_letter_code
_entity_poly.pdbx_strand_id
1 'polypeptide(L)'
;MSNLKSFGDYTTSFPTLYERVLKPFLTGVFLSDPKNIAADVAQEILRSFVKSLPGIPAGGVGQFSQALAARVANLKLNERVELVTKGKVVTTSGQYSARFIIVATDPTIAAQLVTGISLPKMFESTTAYFATSELPMDGKNLVISSNSKLVNSIVISQVSAKYAPAGQHLISATSLSPITESVFRKDLAAIWQMNTQQWQYVANYEIKQSLPAHLPGQSKSKNPFVADGIYVAGDHMATPSQQGAMKSGYLAAKAINQLMQ
;
A
#
# COMPACT_ATOMS: atom_id res chain seq x y z
N MET A 1 22.73 12.24 -3.22
CA MET A 1 22.95 11.30 -4.34
C MET A 1 21.80 11.49 -5.31
N SER A 2 22.06 11.68 -6.61
CA SER A 2 20.97 11.93 -7.56
C SER A 2 20.13 10.65 -7.71
N ASN A 3 18.82 10.76 -7.46
CA ASN A 3 17.89 9.64 -7.59
C ASN A 3 17.52 9.35 -9.05
N LEU A 4 18.43 9.59 -9.99
CA LEU A 4 18.12 9.52 -11.43
C LEU A 4 18.18 8.11 -12.01
N LYS A 5 18.70 7.15 -11.23
CA LYS A 5 18.87 5.77 -11.69
C LYS A 5 17.64 4.94 -11.40
N SER A 6 17.26 4.14 -12.38
CA SER A 6 16.23 3.12 -12.23
C SER A 6 16.82 1.88 -11.56
N PHE A 7 16.01 1.07 -10.88
CA PHE A 7 16.48 -0.22 -10.38
C PHE A 7 16.93 -1.13 -11.53
N GLY A 8 16.29 -1.00 -12.70
CA GLY A 8 16.62 -1.72 -13.93
C GLY A 8 18.08 -1.57 -14.34
N ASP A 9 18.67 -0.39 -14.13
CA ASP A 9 20.06 -0.06 -14.49
C ASP A 9 21.09 -0.98 -13.80
N TYR A 10 20.73 -1.59 -12.65
CA TYR A 10 21.60 -2.45 -11.86
C TYR A 10 21.35 -3.95 -12.08
N THR A 11 20.23 -4.32 -12.72
CA THR A 11 19.77 -5.72 -12.80
C THR A 11 20.69 -6.60 -13.65
N THR A 12 21.45 -6.02 -14.57
CA THR A 12 22.41 -6.72 -15.44
C THR A 12 23.58 -7.32 -14.67
N SER A 13 23.87 -6.85 -13.46
CA SER A 13 24.91 -7.41 -12.60
C SER A 13 24.50 -8.72 -11.90
N PHE A 14 23.21 -9.06 -11.90
CA PHE A 14 22.66 -10.26 -11.25
C PHE A 14 21.46 -10.82 -12.02
N PRO A 15 21.59 -11.09 -13.34
CA PRO A 15 20.44 -11.30 -14.23
C PRO A 15 19.59 -12.52 -13.83
N THR A 16 20.24 -13.62 -13.41
CA THR A 16 19.53 -14.83 -12.98
C THR A 16 18.74 -14.63 -11.68
N LEU A 17 19.36 -13.98 -10.68
CA LEU A 17 18.70 -13.65 -9.42
C LEU A 17 17.55 -12.67 -9.65
N TYR A 18 17.77 -11.69 -10.52
CA TYR A 18 16.75 -10.72 -10.87
C TYR A 18 15.53 -11.38 -11.52
N GLU A 19 15.71 -12.10 -12.63
CA GLU A 19 14.57 -12.65 -13.37
C GLU A 19 13.84 -13.75 -12.60
N ARG A 20 14.55 -14.58 -11.81
CA ARG A 20 13.92 -15.72 -11.10
C ARG A 20 13.32 -15.35 -9.75
N VAL A 21 13.88 -14.38 -9.03
CA VAL A 21 13.50 -14.10 -7.64
C VAL A 21 13.04 -12.67 -7.47
N LEU A 22 13.89 -11.69 -7.79
CA LEU A 22 13.61 -10.30 -7.44
C LEU A 22 12.49 -9.71 -8.29
N LYS A 23 12.45 -9.98 -9.59
CA LYS A 23 11.44 -9.42 -10.48
C LYS A 23 10.04 -9.92 -10.13
N PRO A 24 9.76 -11.24 -9.99
CA PRO A 24 8.41 -11.69 -9.61
C PRO A 24 8.00 -11.15 -8.24
N PHE A 25 8.89 -11.18 -7.26
CA PHE A 25 8.61 -10.68 -5.91
C PHE A 25 8.35 -9.16 -5.90
N LEU A 26 9.28 -8.38 -6.44
CA LEU A 26 9.20 -6.92 -6.42
C LEU A 26 8.10 -6.37 -7.33
N THR A 27 7.70 -7.10 -8.37
CA THR A 27 6.49 -6.77 -9.13
C THR A 27 5.26 -6.73 -8.22
N GLY A 28 5.14 -7.69 -7.30
CA GLY A 28 4.08 -7.69 -6.29
C GLY A 28 4.22 -6.61 -5.23
N VAL A 29 5.45 -6.24 -4.86
CA VAL A 29 5.71 -5.17 -3.88
C VAL A 29 5.44 -3.77 -4.43
N PHE A 30 5.82 -3.51 -5.68
CA PHE A 30 5.67 -2.20 -6.32
C PHE A 30 4.42 -2.06 -7.18
N LEU A 31 3.68 -3.15 -7.39
CA LEU A 31 2.51 -3.22 -8.27
C LEU A 31 2.82 -2.79 -9.73
N SER A 32 4.06 -2.97 -10.16
CA SER A 32 4.60 -2.49 -11.44
C SER A 32 5.91 -3.20 -11.75
N ASP A 33 6.40 -3.11 -13.00
CA ASP A 33 7.72 -3.63 -13.34
C ASP A 33 8.79 -2.93 -12.47
N PRO A 34 9.52 -3.68 -11.62
CA PRO A 34 10.52 -3.12 -10.73
C PRO A 34 11.64 -2.36 -11.47
N LYS A 35 11.88 -2.61 -12.76
CA LYS A 35 12.86 -1.83 -13.55
C LYS A 35 12.53 -0.34 -13.59
N ASN A 36 11.26 0.03 -13.49
CA ASN A 36 10.82 1.42 -13.60
C ASN A 36 10.90 2.19 -12.28
N ILE A 37 11.17 1.50 -11.16
CA ILE A 37 11.19 2.09 -9.83
C ILE A 37 12.55 2.74 -9.56
N ALA A 38 12.55 3.84 -8.81
CA ALA A 38 13.77 4.49 -8.35
C ALA A 38 14.68 3.50 -7.59
N ALA A 39 15.97 3.45 -7.95
CA ALA A 39 16.90 2.47 -7.40
C ALA A 39 17.05 2.58 -5.87
N ASP A 40 17.03 3.79 -5.33
CA ASP A 40 17.18 4.01 -3.89
C ASP A 40 15.98 3.52 -3.07
N VAL A 41 14.76 3.63 -3.63
CA VAL A 41 13.53 3.06 -3.07
C VAL A 41 13.57 1.54 -3.13
N ALA A 42 13.96 0.97 -4.28
CA ALA A 42 14.07 -0.48 -4.43
C ALA A 42 15.08 -1.08 -3.43
N GLN A 43 16.24 -0.43 -3.25
CA GLN A 43 17.25 -0.83 -2.27
C GLN A 43 16.77 -0.69 -0.82
N GLU A 44 16.03 0.37 -0.49
CA GLU A 44 15.48 0.59 0.84
C GLU A 44 14.47 -0.51 1.22
N ILE A 45 13.60 -0.86 0.29
CA ILE A 45 12.62 -1.94 0.46
C ILE A 45 13.31 -3.31 0.55
N LEU A 46 14.27 -3.62 -0.32
CA LEU A 46 15.04 -4.86 -0.21
C LEU A 46 15.78 -4.96 1.13
N ARG A 47 16.37 -3.86 1.59
CA ARG A 47 17.05 -3.81 2.88
C ARG A 47 16.09 -4.07 4.04
N SER A 48 14.83 -3.65 3.96
CA SER A 48 13.87 -3.92 5.03
C SER A 48 13.55 -5.41 5.15
N PHE A 49 13.36 -6.11 4.03
CA PHE A 49 13.16 -7.56 4.00
C PHE A 49 14.38 -8.37 4.47
N VAL A 50 15.59 -7.87 4.24
CA VAL A 50 16.81 -8.51 4.76
C VAL A 50 16.96 -8.32 6.27
N LYS A 51 16.54 -7.16 6.80
CA LYS A 51 16.74 -6.80 8.21
C LYS A 51 15.63 -7.29 9.14
N SER A 52 14.43 -7.54 8.62
CA SER A 52 13.27 -7.86 9.45
C SER A 52 12.26 -8.70 8.68
N LEU A 53 11.47 -9.45 9.43
CA LEU A 53 10.29 -10.13 8.91
C LEU A 53 9.10 -9.16 8.87
N PRO A 54 8.27 -9.21 7.81
CA PRO A 54 7.00 -8.51 7.79
C PRO A 54 6.04 -9.13 8.81
N GLY A 55 5.15 -8.32 9.37
CA GLY A 55 4.16 -8.76 10.34
C GLY A 55 2.86 -7.97 10.21
N ILE A 56 1.76 -8.59 10.63
CA ILE A 56 0.42 -8.00 10.63
C ILE A 56 -0.26 -8.25 11.98
N PRO A 57 -1.13 -7.34 12.46
CA PRO A 57 -1.82 -7.55 13.73
C PRO A 57 -2.71 -8.79 13.69
N ALA A 58 -2.75 -9.56 14.78
CA ALA A 58 -3.46 -10.84 14.80
C ALA A 58 -4.97 -10.75 14.52
N GLY A 59 -5.61 -9.58 14.69
CA GLY A 59 -7.03 -9.37 14.35
C GLY A 59 -7.25 -8.57 13.07
N GLY A 60 -6.23 -8.40 12.22
CA GLY A 60 -6.33 -7.67 10.96
C GLY A 60 -5.64 -6.31 11.02
N VAL A 61 -5.20 -5.83 9.85
CA VAL A 61 -4.48 -4.54 9.74
C VAL A 61 -5.29 -3.34 10.25
N GLY A 62 -6.63 -3.45 10.26
CA GLY A 62 -7.51 -2.43 10.83
C GLY A 62 -7.30 -2.16 12.33
N GLN A 63 -6.77 -3.13 13.09
CA GLN A 63 -6.47 -2.93 14.52
C GLN A 63 -5.45 -1.81 14.74
N PHE A 64 -4.49 -1.65 13.82
CA PHE A 64 -3.50 -0.58 13.93
C PHE A 64 -4.16 0.80 13.82
N SER A 65 -5.00 0.99 12.82
CA SER A 65 -5.75 2.24 12.63
C SER A 65 -6.71 2.53 13.77
N GLN A 66 -7.39 1.51 14.30
CA GLN A 66 -8.27 1.63 15.48
C GLN A 66 -7.49 2.07 16.72
N ALA A 67 -6.30 1.50 16.95
CA ALA A 67 -5.45 1.87 18.07
C ALA A 67 -4.90 3.32 17.95
N LEU A 68 -4.69 3.82 16.73
CA LEU A 68 -4.36 5.23 16.52
C LEU A 68 -5.58 6.12 16.78
N ALA A 69 -6.74 5.77 16.22
CA ALA A 69 -7.99 6.52 16.37
C ALA A 69 -8.42 6.67 17.84
N ALA A 70 -8.23 5.63 18.66
CA ALA A 70 -8.55 5.65 20.09
C ALA A 70 -7.78 6.71 20.90
N ARG A 71 -6.69 7.26 20.36
CA ARG A 71 -5.90 8.33 20.99
C ARG A 71 -6.35 9.74 20.57
N VAL A 72 -7.34 9.85 19.67
CA VAL A 72 -7.83 11.12 19.14
C VAL A 72 -9.13 11.49 19.84
N ALA A 73 -9.11 12.54 20.66
CA ALA A 73 -10.28 12.98 21.42
C ALA A 73 -11.41 13.52 20.51
N ASN A 74 -11.04 14.31 19.48
CA ASN A 74 -11.98 14.98 18.59
C ASN A 74 -11.98 14.30 17.22
N LEU A 75 -12.50 13.08 17.15
CA LEU A 75 -12.62 12.31 15.91
C LEU A 75 -14.05 12.40 15.36
N LYS A 76 -14.18 12.82 14.10
CA LYS A 76 -15.43 12.79 13.34
C LYS A 76 -15.32 11.73 12.24
N LEU A 77 -16.26 10.80 12.23
CA LEU A 77 -16.41 9.79 11.18
C LEU A 77 -17.67 10.09 10.37
N ASN A 78 -17.73 9.59 9.13
CA ASN A 78 -18.84 9.83 8.21
C ASN A 78 -19.09 11.31 7.87
N GLU A 79 -18.05 12.14 7.98
CA GLU A 79 -18.11 13.57 7.70
C GLU A 79 -17.11 13.90 6.58
N ARG A 80 -17.60 13.93 5.34
CA ARG A 80 -16.77 14.21 4.16
C ARG A 80 -16.41 15.69 4.11
N VAL A 81 -15.12 15.98 3.95
CA VAL A 81 -14.60 17.33 3.64
C VAL A 81 -14.89 17.66 2.18
N GLU A 82 -15.38 18.87 1.91
CA GLU A 82 -15.74 19.34 0.57
C GLU A 82 -14.88 20.49 0.09
N LEU A 83 -14.37 21.31 1.02
CA LEU A 83 -13.52 22.45 0.70
C LEU A 83 -12.51 22.69 1.82
N VAL A 84 -11.27 23.00 1.42
CA VAL A 84 -10.21 23.46 2.31
C VAL A 84 -9.71 24.81 1.81
N THR A 85 -9.74 25.82 2.67
CA THR A 85 -9.16 27.14 2.41
C THR A 85 -8.37 27.61 3.63
N LYS A 86 -7.66 28.74 3.49
CA LYS A 86 -6.96 29.36 4.62
C LYS A 86 -7.87 29.53 5.82
N GLY A 87 -7.52 28.90 6.94
CA GLY A 87 -8.24 29.08 8.19
C GLY A 87 -9.55 28.31 8.30
N LYS A 88 -9.99 27.59 7.27
CA LYS A 88 -11.36 27.05 7.18
C LYS A 88 -11.44 25.71 6.45
N VAL A 89 -12.23 24.80 7.01
CA VAL A 89 -12.62 23.52 6.40
C VAL A 89 -14.14 23.45 6.35
N VAL A 90 -14.70 23.17 5.17
CA VAL A 90 -16.14 22.92 4.99
C VAL A 90 -16.35 21.43 4.77
N THR A 91 -17.33 20.88 5.47
CA THR A 91 -17.72 19.48 5.40
C THR A 91 -19.20 19.36 5.08
N THR A 92 -19.63 18.15 4.76
CA THR A 92 -21.04 17.76 4.62
C THR A 92 -21.89 18.01 5.88
N SER A 93 -21.28 18.18 7.06
CA SER A 93 -22.00 18.36 8.33
C SER A 93 -21.78 19.72 8.99
N GLY A 94 -20.89 20.56 8.46
CA GLY A 94 -20.61 21.87 9.06
C GLY A 94 -19.33 22.54 8.56
N GLN A 95 -18.84 23.47 9.37
CA GLN A 95 -17.64 24.25 9.08
C GLN A 95 -16.75 24.33 10.32
N TYR A 96 -15.45 24.23 10.11
CA TYR A 96 -14.44 24.31 11.16
C TYR A 96 -13.43 25.40 10.83
N SER A 97 -12.96 26.08 11.88
CA SER A 97 -11.86 27.03 11.78
C SER A 97 -10.59 26.46 12.40
N ALA A 98 -9.47 26.57 11.70
CA ALA A 98 -8.18 26.08 12.17
C ALA A 98 -7.03 26.92 11.63
N ARG A 99 -6.09 27.33 12.49
CA ARG A 99 -4.89 28.08 12.08
C ARG A 99 -4.00 27.27 11.13
N PHE A 100 -3.94 25.96 11.33
CA PHE A 100 -3.18 25.02 10.52
C PHE A 100 -4.07 23.84 10.12
N ILE A 101 -3.96 23.39 8.87
CA ILE A 101 -4.77 22.30 8.31
C ILE A 101 -3.82 21.28 7.68
N ILE A 102 -3.96 20.01 8.04
CA ILE A 102 -3.25 18.90 7.37
C ILE A 102 -4.25 18.12 6.53
N VAL A 103 -4.03 18.05 5.22
CA VAL A 103 -4.79 17.19 4.30
C VAL A 103 -4.04 15.87 4.15
N ALA A 104 -4.62 14.80 4.68
CA ALA A 104 -4.05 13.44 4.71
C ALA A 104 -4.89 12.43 3.92
N THR A 105 -5.45 12.85 2.78
CA THR A 105 -6.24 12.03 1.87
C THR A 105 -5.36 11.33 0.84
N ASP A 106 -5.94 10.47 -0.01
CA ASP A 106 -5.26 10.02 -1.22
C ASP A 106 -4.89 11.22 -2.13
N PRO A 107 -3.89 11.07 -3.02
CA PRO A 107 -3.40 12.19 -3.84
C PRO A 107 -4.46 12.79 -4.75
N THR A 108 -5.43 11.99 -5.24
CA THR A 108 -6.50 12.49 -6.11
C THR A 108 -7.40 13.44 -5.36
N ILE A 109 -7.86 13.06 -4.17
CA ILE A 109 -8.68 13.93 -3.32
C ILE A 109 -7.85 15.13 -2.81
N ALA A 110 -6.57 14.94 -2.50
CA ALA A 110 -5.72 16.03 -2.04
C ALA A 110 -5.59 17.13 -3.10
N ALA A 111 -5.44 16.77 -4.38
CA ALA A 111 -5.38 17.73 -5.49
C ALA A 111 -6.72 18.40 -5.80
N GLN A 112 -7.85 17.79 -5.41
CA GLN A 112 -9.16 18.43 -5.50
C GLN A 112 -9.37 19.46 -4.38
N LEU A 113 -8.88 19.17 -3.17
CA LEU A 113 -9.04 20.02 -2.00
C LEU A 113 -8.01 21.16 -1.92
N VAL A 114 -6.81 20.97 -2.48
CA VAL A 114 -5.69 21.89 -2.36
C VAL A 114 -5.03 22.12 -3.72
N THR A 115 -4.89 23.38 -4.10
CA THR A 115 -4.22 23.76 -5.35
C THR A 115 -2.71 23.50 -5.28
N GLY A 116 -2.09 23.15 -6.41
CA GLY A 116 -0.64 22.94 -6.51
C GLY A 116 -0.14 21.55 -6.12
N ILE A 117 -1.03 20.61 -5.80
CA ILE A 117 -0.64 19.21 -5.54
C ILE A 117 -0.45 18.47 -6.85
N SER A 118 0.75 17.90 -7.04
CA SER A 118 1.05 17.05 -8.19
C SER A 118 0.49 15.65 -7.98
N LEU A 119 -0.29 15.17 -8.94
CA LEU A 119 -0.78 13.81 -8.96
C LEU A 119 0.35 12.86 -9.40
N PRO A 120 0.79 11.93 -8.53
CA PRO A 120 1.68 10.88 -8.97
C PRO A 120 0.93 9.93 -9.91
N LYS A 121 1.66 9.21 -10.76
CA LYS A 121 1.12 8.00 -11.37
C LYS A 121 0.73 7.03 -10.25
N MET A 122 -0.48 6.49 -10.29
CA MET A 122 -0.94 5.50 -9.34
C MET A 122 -0.95 4.11 -9.99
N PHE A 123 -0.57 3.10 -9.23
CA PHE A 123 -0.70 1.70 -9.60
C PHE A 123 -1.96 1.11 -8.98
N GLU A 124 -2.59 0.19 -9.70
CA GLU A 124 -3.77 -0.53 -9.23
C GLU A 124 -3.39 -1.93 -8.72
N SER A 125 -4.25 -2.51 -7.89
CA SER A 125 -4.18 -3.91 -7.52
C SER A 125 -5.58 -4.49 -7.33
N THR A 126 -5.72 -5.79 -7.57
CA THR A 126 -6.93 -6.54 -7.24
C THR A 126 -6.55 -7.70 -6.36
N THR A 127 -7.18 -7.82 -5.19
CA THR A 127 -6.93 -8.93 -4.26
C THR A 127 -8.22 -9.69 -4.01
N ALA A 128 -8.19 -10.98 -4.31
CA ALA A 128 -9.25 -11.92 -4.03
C ALA A 128 -8.91 -12.82 -2.85
N TYR A 129 -9.95 -13.20 -2.10
CA TYR A 129 -9.87 -14.10 -0.97
C TYR A 129 -10.67 -15.37 -1.22
N PHE A 130 -10.06 -16.52 -0.92
CA PHE A 130 -10.67 -17.83 -1.05
C PHE A 130 -10.56 -18.60 0.27
N ALA A 131 -11.57 -19.40 0.60
CA ALA A 131 -11.55 -20.28 1.76
C ALA A 131 -11.58 -21.75 1.34
N THR A 132 -10.89 -22.60 2.10
CA THR A 132 -10.81 -24.05 1.90
C THR A 132 -10.59 -24.75 3.24
N SER A 133 -11.02 -26.01 3.34
CA SER A 133 -10.71 -26.88 4.48
C SER A 133 -9.37 -27.61 4.31
N GLU A 134 -8.81 -27.63 3.10
CA GLU A 134 -7.54 -28.28 2.78
C GLU A 134 -6.40 -27.27 2.83
N LEU A 135 -5.41 -27.46 3.70
CA LEU A 135 -4.25 -26.57 3.81
C LEU A 135 -3.31 -26.71 2.60
N PRO A 136 -3.06 -25.64 1.82
CA PRO A 136 -2.02 -25.68 0.81
C PRO A 136 -0.61 -25.91 1.39
N MET A 137 0.20 -26.69 0.68
CA MET A 137 1.60 -26.92 1.04
C MET A 137 2.36 -25.59 1.11
N ASP A 138 3.25 -25.45 2.08
CA ASP A 138 4.01 -24.21 2.33
C ASP A 138 3.15 -22.96 2.53
N GLY A 139 1.88 -23.10 2.95
CA GLY A 139 0.94 -21.98 3.09
C GLY A 139 1.38 -20.83 4.01
N LYS A 140 2.37 -21.06 4.89
CA LYS A 140 3.00 -20.02 5.72
C LYS A 140 3.88 -19.04 4.94
N ASN A 141 4.30 -19.40 3.73
CA ASN A 141 5.17 -18.60 2.88
C ASN A 141 4.36 -17.81 1.85
N LEU A 142 4.87 -16.64 1.47
CA LEU A 142 4.38 -15.92 0.29
C LEU A 142 4.86 -16.66 -0.97
N VAL A 143 3.92 -17.08 -1.80
CA VAL A 143 4.22 -17.72 -3.08
C VAL A 143 4.14 -16.69 -4.19
N ILE A 144 5.13 -16.72 -5.08
CA ILE A 144 5.26 -15.83 -6.24
C ILE A 144 5.37 -16.70 -7.49
N SER A 145 4.86 -16.22 -8.62
CA SER A 145 4.94 -16.93 -9.90
C SER A 145 5.27 -15.96 -11.02
N SER A 146 6.25 -16.31 -11.86
CA SER A 146 6.59 -15.56 -13.07
C SER A 146 5.67 -15.88 -14.25
N ASN A 147 4.88 -16.95 -14.15
CA ASN A 147 4.05 -17.50 -15.24
C ASN A 147 2.56 -17.41 -14.88
N SER A 148 2.16 -16.37 -14.17
CA SER A 148 0.80 -16.16 -13.68
C SER A 148 0.41 -14.69 -13.84
N LYS A 149 -0.90 -14.44 -13.93
CA LYS A 149 -1.48 -13.10 -13.76
C LYS A 149 -1.48 -12.64 -12.31
N LEU A 150 -1.28 -13.56 -11.38
CA LEU A 150 -1.13 -13.30 -9.96
C LEU A 150 0.33 -12.97 -9.65
N VAL A 151 0.54 -11.87 -8.93
CA VAL A 151 1.88 -11.45 -8.50
C VAL A 151 2.29 -12.10 -7.19
N ASN A 152 1.31 -12.48 -6.36
CA ASN A 152 1.55 -13.27 -5.16
C ASN A 152 0.29 -13.98 -4.67
N SER A 153 0.49 -15.00 -3.83
CA SER A 153 -0.55 -15.62 -3.02
C SER A 153 0.01 -16.08 -1.67
N ILE A 154 -0.82 -16.09 -0.63
CA ILE A 154 -0.46 -16.58 0.70
C ILE A 154 -1.69 -17.16 1.39
N VAL A 155 -1.53 -18.21 2.19
CA VAL A 155 -2.57 -18.65 3.12
C VAL A 155 -2.50 -17.73 4.34
N ILE A 156 -3.15 -16.57 4.25
CA ILE A 156 -3.02 -15.50 5.25
C ILE A 156 -3.45 -15.94 6.67
N SER A 157 -4.30 -16.97 6.78
CA SER A 157 -4.64 -17.60 8.07
C SER A 157 -3.52 -18.42 8.69
N GLN A 158 -2.45 -18.74 7.95
CA GLN A 158 -1.21 -19.31 8.52
C GLN A 158 -0.33 -18.23 9.15
N VAL A 159 -0.54 -16.94 8.81
CA VAL A 159 0.11 -15.81 9.49
C VAL A 159 -0.61 -15.50 10.81
N SER A 160 -1.94 -15.58 10.81
CA SER A 160 -2.73 -15.55 12.05
C SER A 160 -3.95 -16.45 11.95
N ALA A 161 -4.06 -17.43 12.87
CA ALA A 161 -5.18 -18.35 12.93
C ALA A 161 -6.54 -17.64 13.13
N LYS A 162 -6.55 -16.40 13.62
CA LYS A 162 -7.78 -15.61 13.81
C LYS A 162 -8.41 -15.12 12.49
N TYR A 163 -7.71 -15.27 11.37
CA TYR A 163 -8.21 -14.82 10.07
C TYR A 163 -9.13 -15.83 9.38
N ALA A 164 -9.27 -17.03 9.93
CA ALA A 164 -10.21 -18.03 9.43
C ALA A 164 -10.90 -18.74 10.60
N PRO A 165 -12.13 -19.24 10.40
CA PRO A 165 -12.75 -20.17 11.34
C PRO A 165 -11.90 -21.43 11.56
N ALA A 166 -12.14 -22.13 12.67
CA ALA A 166 -11.49 -23.41 12.93
C ALA A 166 -11.75 -24.40 11.79
N GLY A 167 -10.71 -25.13 11.37
CA GLY A 167 -10.78 -26.08 10.25
C GLY A 167 -10.81 -25.44 8.86
N GLN A 168 -10.74 -24.11 8.76
CA GLN A 168 -10.70 -23.39 7.49
C GLN A 168 -9.37 -22.64 7.32
N HIS A 169 -9.00 -22.41 6.07
CA HIS A 169 -7.84 -21.67 5.65
C HIS A 169 -8.24 -20.56 4.70
N LEU A 170 -7.76 -19.34 4.95
CA LEU A 170 -8.01 -18.18 4.10
C LEU A 170 -6.79 -17.93 3.21
N ILE A 171 -7.00 -17.96 1.90
CA ILE A 171 -6.01 -17.67 0.88
C ILE A 171 -6.26 -16.27 0.35
N SER A 172 -5.19 -15.48 0.26
CA SER A 172 -5.16 -14.19 -0.43
C SER A 172 -4.42 -14.36 -1.75
N ALA A 173 -4.89 -13.72 -2.80
CA ALA A 173 -4.26 -13.75 -4.13
C ALA A 173 -4.37 -12.37 -4.77
N THR A 174 -3.26 -11.82 -5.26
CA THR A 174 -3.23 -10.46 -5.81
C THR A 174 -2.81 -10.46 -7.27
N SER A 175 -3.50 -9.68 -8.10
CA SER A 175 -3.15 -9.34 -9.48
C SER A 175 -2.95 -7.83 -9.65
N LEU A 176 -2.27 -7.42 -10.72
CA LEU A 176 -2.01 -6.00 -11.04
C LEU A 176 -3.14 -5.33 -11.83
N SER A 177 -4.21 -6.06 -12.12
CA SER A 177 -5.40 -5.57 -12.80
C SER A 177 -6.60 -6.41 -12.38
N PRO A 178 -7.83 -5.91 -12.58
CA PRO A 178 -9.02 -6.73 -12.43
C PRO A 178 -8.96 -7.98 -13.33
N ILE A 179 -9.32 -9.12 -12.76
CA ILE A 179 -9.42 -10.41 -13.46
C ILE A 179 -10.65 -11.16 -12.94
N THR A 180 -11.16 -12.11 -13.71
CA THR A 180 -12.32 -12.92 -13.30
C THR A 180 -11.93 -13.93 -12.22
N GLU A 181 -12.92 -14.37 -11.43
CA GLU A 181 -12.75 -15.46 -10.47
C GLU A 181 -12.18 -16.74 -11.12
N SER A 182 -12.62 -17.06 -12.35
CA SER A 182 -12.11 -18.22 -13.09
C SER A 182 -10.61 -18.15 -13.37
N VAL A 183 -10.07 -16.94 -13.63
CA VAL A 183 -8.64 -16.72 -13.82
C VAL A 183 -7.91 -16.87 -12.49
N PHE A 184 -8.44 -16.30 -11.39
CA PHE A 184 -7.87 -16.52 -10.05
C PHE A 184 -7.79 -18.01 -9.72
N ARG A 185 -8.88 -18.76 -9.90
CA ARG A 185 -8.92 -20.20 -9.61
C ARG A 185 -7.92 -21.00 -10.43
N LYS A 186 -7.83 -20.73 -11.74
CA LYS A 186 -6.86 -21.38 -12.64
C LYS A 186 -5.43 -21.15 -12.17
N ASP A 187 -5.06 -19.91 -11.90
CA ASP A 187 -3.70 -19.56 -11.53
C ASP A 187 -3.36 -20.06 -10.11
N LEU A 188 -4.32 -20.00 -9.17
CA LEU A 188 -4.17 -20.57 -7.84
C LEU A 188 -4.01 -22.09 -7.88
N ALA A 189 -4.70 -22.80 -8.78
CA ALA A 189 -4.55 -24.24 -8.94
C ALA A 189 -3.13 -24.59 -9.40
N ALA A 190 -2.56 -23.80 -10.31
CA ALA A 190 -1.18 -23.98 -10.75
C ALA A 190 -0.16 -23.62 -9.65
N ILE A 191 -0.36 -22.51 -8.93
CA ILE A 191 0.53 -22.01 -7.88
C ILE A 191 0.60 -22.99 -6.70
N TRP A 192 -0.57 -23.41 -6.20
CA TRP A 192 -0.68 -24.26 -5.02
C TRP A 192 -0.67 -25.76 -5.35
N GLN A 193 -0.68 -26.13 -6.64
CA GLN A 193 -0.76 -27.51 -7.12
C GLN A 193 -1.96 -28.27 -6.52
N MET A 194 -3.10 -27.59 -6.44
CA MET A 194 -4.33 -28.09 -5.82
C MET A 194 -5.55 -27.85 -6.70
N ASN A 195 -6.60 -28.64 -6.49
CA ASN A 195 -7.89 -28.36 -7.09
C ASN A 195 -8.59 -27.21 -6.35
N THR A 196 -8.73 -26.07 -7.01
CA THR A 196 -9.35 -24.87 -6.44
C THR A 196 -10.85 -24.78 -6.72
N GLN A 197 -11.48 -25.74 -7.40
CA GLN A 197 -12.91 -25.67 -7.77
C GLN A 197 -13.82 -25.62 -6.54
N GLN A 198 -13.47 -26.34 -5.47
CA GLN A 198 -14.26 -26.39 -4.23
C GLN A 198 -13.95 -25.23 -3.27
N TRP A 199 -12.98 -24.38 -3.59
CA TRP A 199 -12.66 -23.24 -2.74
C TRP A 199 -13.82 -22.25 -2.75
N GLN A 200 -14.25 -21.79 -1.59
CA GLN A 200 -15.26 -20.76 -1.49
C GLN A 200 -14.65 -19.41 -1.87
N TYR A 201 -15.27 -18.69 -2.81
CA TYR A 201 -14.89 -17.30 -3.11
C TYR A 201 -15.48 -16.39 -2.02
N VAL A 202 -14.61 -15.74 -1.25
CA VAL A 202 -15.01 -15.00 -0.04
C VAL A 202 -15.21 -13.52 -0.32
N ALA A 203 -14.23 -12.89 -0.98
CA ALA A 203 -14.25 -11.47 -1.26
C ALA A 203 -13.31 -11.10 -2.40
N ASN A 204 -13.57 -9.96 -3.04
CA ASN A 204 -12.71 -9.36 -4.06
C ASN A 204 -12.64 -7.86 -3.85
N TYR A 205 -11.42 -7.33 -3.85
CA TYR A 205 -11.16 -5.90 -3.66
C TYR A 205 -10.33 -5.37 -4.81
N GLU A 206 -10.94 -4.52 -5.63
CA GLU A 206 -10.30 -3.81 -6.73
C GLU A 206 -9.94 -2.39 -6.27
N ILE A 207 -8.65 -2.11 -6.11
CA ILE A 207 -8.14 -0.81 -5.66
C ILE A 207 -7.40 -0.14 -6.81
N LYS A 208 -8.09 0.77 -7.50
CA LYS A 208 -7.55 1.49 -8.68
C LYS A 208 -6.36 2.39 -8.35
N GLN A 209 -6.31 2.93 -7.14
CA GLN A 209 -5.27 3.87 -6.69
C GLN A 209 -4.56 3.27 -5.47
N SER A 210 -3.98 2.09 -5.64
CA SER A 210 -3.45 1.24 -4.56
C SER A 210 -2.10 1.71 -4.05
N LEU A 211 -1.24 2.23 -4.91
CA LEU A 211 0.12 2.64 -4.54
C LEU A 211 0.61 3.78 -5.47
N PRO A 212 1.12 4.90 -4.93
CA PRO A 212 1.77 5.90 -5.77
C PRO A 212 3.09 5.38 -6.31
N ALA A 213 3.35 5.64 -7.59
CA ALA A 213 4.61 5.34 -8.23
C ALA A 213 5.72 6.22 -7.65
N HIS A 214 6.85 5.60 -7.31
CA HIS A 214 8.09 6.32 -7.01
C HIS A 214 9.13 6.09 -8.11
N LEU A 215 9.14 6.99 -9.08
CA LEU A 215 9.98 6.91 -10.28
C LEU A 215 11.32 7.63 -10.07
N PRO A 216 12.36 7.33 -10.88
CA PRO A 216 13.61 8.08 -10.86
C PRO A 216 13.40 9.60 -10.96
N GLY A 217 14.18 10.36 -10.20
CA GLY A 217 14.14 11.81 -10.09
C GLY A 217 13.21 12.33 -8.99
N GLN A 218 12.40 11.47 -8.36
CA GLN A 218 11.49 11.88 -7.28
C GLN A 218 12.18 11.89 -5.91
N SER A 219 11.76 12.81 -5.05
CA SER A 219 12.24 12.89 -3.67
C SER A 219 11.46 11.94 -2.76
N LYS A 220 12.18 11.19 -1.92
CA LYS A 220 11.62 10.31 -0.87
C LYS A 220 11.01 11.05 0.31
N SER A 221 11.16 12.38 0.36
CA SER A 221 10.52 13.26 1.33
C SER A 221 10.22 14.59 0.66
N LYS A 222 8.95 14.90 0.49
CA LYS A 222 8.49 16.19 -0.03
C LYS A 222 8.30 17.19 1.11
N ASN A 223 8.33 18.49 0.80
CA ASN A 223 7.96 19.52 1.77
C ASN A 223 6.46 19.37 2.08
N PRO A 224 6.05 19.19 3.34
CA PRO A 224 4.64 19.06 3.67
C PRO A 224 3.88 20.38 3.56
N PHE A 225 4.54 21.54 3.64
CA PHE A 225 3.89 22.85 3.54
C PHE A 225 3.54 23.17 2.07
N VAL A 226 2.30 23.62 1.86
CA VAL A 226 1.82 24.07 0.54
C VAL A 226 1.73 25.59 0.51
N ALA A 227 0.73 26.15 1.20
CA ALA A 227 0.48 27.59 1.30
C ALA A 227 -0.47 27.87 2.46
N ASP A 228 -0.51 29.11 2.96
CA ASP A 228 -1.58 29.60 3.85
C ASP A 228 -1.90 28.74 5.10
N GLY A 229 -0.88 28.08 5.67
CA GLY A 229 -1.04 27.19 6.83
C GLY A 229 -1.63 25.81 6.49
N ILE A 230 -1.72 25.47 5.20
CA ILE A 230 -2.15 24.18 4.68
C ILE A 230 -0.92 23.30 4.44
N TYR A 231 -0.99 22.08 4.96
CA TYR A 231 0.00 21.03 4.83
C TYR A 231 -0.62 19.79 4.20
N VAL A 232 0.19 18.99 3.52
CA VAL A 232 -0.23 17.71 2.93
C VAL A 232 0.63 16.57 3.47
N ALA A 233 -0.02 15.46 3.76
CA ALA A 233 0.59 14.22 4.19
C ALA A 233 -0.03 13.02 3.46
N GLY A 234 0.70 11.92 3.42
CA GLY A 234 0.32 10.72 2.69
C GLY A 234 1.53 9.95 2.19
N ASP A 235 1.30 8.74 1.70
CA ASP A 235 2.33 7.92 1.05
C ASP A 235 2.89 8.59 -0.22
N HIS A 236 2.08 9.37 -0.94
CA HIS A 236 2.49 10.19 -2.10
C HIS A 236 3.44 11.35 -1.75
N MET A 237 3.63 11.65 -0.46
CA MET A 237 4.55 12.68 0.04
C MET A 237 5.90 12.11 0.52
N ALA A 238 6.07 10.79 0.50
CA ALA A 238 7.28 10.10 0.95
C ALA A 238 7.52 8.81 0.14
N THR A 239 8.32 7.87 0.67
CA THR A 239 8.44 6.51 0.12
C THR A 239 7.06 5.81 0.15
N PRO A 240 6.53 5.28 -0.98
CA PRO A 240 5.20 4.66 -1.05
C PRO A 240 5.07 3.44 -0.13
N SER A 241 4.53 3.66 1.07
CA SER A 241 4.43 2.66 2.13
C SER A 241 3.60 3.21 3.30
N GLN A 242 3.13 2.32 4.18
CA GLN A 242 2.50 2.71 5.44
C GLN A 242 3.49 3.53 6.31
N GLN A 243 4.76 3.13 6.35
CA GLN A 243 5.81 3.85 7.08
C GLN A 243 6.06 5.24 6.50
N GLY A 244 6.06 5.37 5.17
CA GLY A 244 6.17 6.65 4.48
C GLY A 244 5.00 7.57 4.76
N ALA A 245 3.76 7.06 4.74
CA ALA A 245 2.57 7.83 5.10
C ALA A 245 2.62 8.34 6.56
N MET A 246 3.01 7.47 7.50
CA MET A 246 3.20 7.90 8.90
C MET A 246 4.33 8.92 9.03
N LYS A 247 5.43 8.74 8.29
CA LYS A 247 6.56 9.66 8.30
C LYS A 247 6.19 11.03 7.77
N SER A 248 5.44 11.12 6.67
CA SER A 248 4.99 12.40 6.13
C SER A 248 4.02 13.12 7.07
N GLY A 249 3.10 12.38 7.70
CA GLY A 249 2.23 12.93 8.75
C GLY A 249 3.01 13.48 9.95
N TYR A 250 4.02 12.72 10.43
CA TYR A 250 4.93 13.19 11.49
C TYR A 250 5.67 14.47 11.09
N LEU A 251 6.19 14.55 9.86
CA LEU A 251 6.92 15.73 9.39
C LEU A 251 6.01 16.97 9.28
N ALA A 252 4.77 16.80 8.80
CA ALA A 252 3.79 17.88 8.78
C ALA A 252 3.47 18.40 10.20
N ALA A 253 3.18 17.49 11.14
CA ALA A 253 2.91 17.86 12.53
C ALA A 253 4.14 18.53 13.19
N LYS A 254 5.35 18.01 12.94
CA LYS A 254 6.59 18.60 13.46
C LYS A 254 6.80 20.02 12.95
N ALA A 255 6.56 20.27 11.66
CA ALA A 255 6.69 21.60 11.06
C ALA A 255 5.71 22.60 11.68
N ILE A 256 4.47 22.18 11.95
CA ILE A 256 3.46 23.00 12.64
C ILE A 256 3.90 23.31 14.07
N ASN A 257 4.36 22.30 14.82
CA ASN A 257 4.78 22.49 16.21
C ASN A 257 5.92 23.52 16.34
N GLN A 258 6.83 23.59 15.36
CA GLN A 258 7.91 24.57 15.33
C GLN A 258 7.42 26.03 15.13
N LEU A 259 6.20 26.22 14.59
CA LEU A 259 5.57 27.54 14.40
C LEU A 259 4.62 27.92 15.55
N MET A 260 4.39 26.99 16.48
CA MET A 260 3.58 27.20 17.68
C MET A 260 4.43 27.51 18.92
N GLN A 261 5.72 27.21 18.86
CA GLN A 261 6.74 27.66 19.82
C GLN A 261 7.08 29.12 19.56
#